data_AF-A0A7C0UMX4-F1
#
_entry.id   AF-A0A7C0UMX4-F1
#
_cell.length_a   1.000
_cell.length_b   1.000
_cell.length_c   1.000
_cell.angle_alpha   90.00
_cell.angle_beta   90.00
_cell.angle_gamma   90.00
#
_symmetry.space_group_name_H-M   'P 1'
#
loop_
_entity.id
_entity.type
_entity.pdbx_description
1 polymer ?
#
loop_
_entity_poly.entity_id
_entity_poly.type
_entity_poly.pdbx_seq_one_letter_code
_entity_poly.pdbx_strand_id
1 'polypeptide(L)'
;MNLVGIASRAGVNKTCLENLINNGKGSNQLAKKLGTRRANITKFIEGTVSPGIAAAIGTSREHSQELRDKIGREGAIGIIIGLVCGLGSLED
;
A
#
# COMPACT_ATOMS: atom_id res chain seq x y z
N MET A 1 6.69 2.91 -17.85
CA MET A 1 5.79 1.82 -17.38
C MET A 1 4.39 2.38 -17.25
N ASN A 2 3.34 1.70 -17.73
CA ASN A 2 1.94 2.15 -17.60
C ASN A 2 1.26 1.47 -16.40
N LEU A 3 0.05 1.91 -16.02
CA LEU A 3 -0.64 1.38 -14.83
C LEU A 3 -0.92 -0.13 -14.91
N VAL A 4 -1.10 -0.67 -16.13
CA VAL A 4 -1.26 -2.11 -16.35
C VAL A 4 0.03 -2.87 -16.00
N GLY A 5 1.19 -2.37 -16.42
CA GLY A 5 2.49 -2.94 -16.07
C GLY A 5 2.78 -2.88 -14.57
N ILE A 6 2.41 -1.79 -13.91
CA ILE A 6 2.54 -1.66 -12.43
C ILE A 6 1.62 -2.67 -11.74
N ALA A 7 0.36 -2.78 -12.18
CA ALA A 7 -0.60 -3.72 -11.62
C ALA A 7 -0.12 -5.18 -11.76
N SER A 8 0.39 -5.53 -12.95
CA SER A 8 1.01 -6.84 -13.22
C SER A 8 2.17 -7.11 -12.25
N ARG A 9 3.11 -6.16 -12.12
CA ARG A 9 4.26 -6.29 -11.18
C ARG A 9 3.81 -6.40 -9.73
N ALA A 10 2.78 -5.68 -9.34
CA ALA A 10 2.19 -5.75 -8.00
C ALA A 10 1.40 -7.04 -7.75
N GLY A 11 1.14 -7.84 -8.79
CA GLY A 11 0.27 -9.02 -8.71
C GLY A 11 -1.18 -8.68 -8.36
N VAL A 12 -1.69 -7.54 -8.83
CA VAL A 12 -3.07 -7.08 -8.60
C VAL A 12 -3.72 -6.59 -9.89
N ASN A 13 -5.05 -6.46 -9.87
CA ASN A 13 -5.79 -5.91 -11.01
C ASN A 13 -5.57 -4.40 -11.14
N LYS A 14 -5.56 -3.88 -12.38
CA LYS A 14 -5.47 -2.44 -12.68
C LYS A 14 -6.48 -1.61 -11.86
N THR A 15 -7.74 -2.07 -11.79
CA THR A 15 -8.81 -1.39 -11.05
C THR A 15 -8.55 -1.31 -9.54
N CYS A 16 -7.74 -2.21 -8.96
CA CYS A 16 -7.29 -2.06 -7.58
C CYS A 16 -6.39 -0.84 -7.42
N LEU A 17 -5.45 -0.63 -8.34
CA LEU A 17 -4.57 0.55 -8.30
C LEU A 17 -5.34 1.83 -8.66
N GLU A 18 -6.27 1.80 -9.61
CA GLU A 18 -7.12 2.96 -9.92
C GLU A 18 -7.93 3.40 -8.69
N ASN A 19 -8.54 2.45 -7.97
CA ASN A 19 -9.27 2.75 -6.74
C ASN A 19 -8.36 3.27 -5.61
N LEU A 20 -7.14 2.75 -5.51
CA LEU A 20 -6.15 3.21 -4.54
C LEU A 20 -5.75 4.67 -4.83
N ILE A 21 -5.35 4.96 -6.06
CA ILE A 21 -4.84 6.26 -6.50
C ILE A 21 -5.96 7.31 -6.43
N ASN A 22 -7.08 7.04 -7.10
CA ASN A 22 -8.14 8.03 -7.27
C ASN A 22 -8.97 8.19 -5.98
N ASN A 23 -9.23 7.10 -5.26
CA ASN A 23 -10.19 7.10 -4.16
C ASN A 23 -9.56 6.85 -2.78
N GLY A 24 -8.26 6.53 -2.70
CA GLY A 24 -7.62 6.16 -1.43
C GLY A 24 -8.13 4.84 -0.85
N LYS A 25 -8.79 4.00 -1.66
CA LYS A 25 -9.46 2.80 -1.18
C LYS A 25 -8.55 1.58 -1.33
N GLY A 26 -8.22 0.93 -0.21
CA GLY A 26 -7.59 -0.38 -0.24
C GLY A 26 -8.49 -1.42 -0.94
N SER A 27 -7.89 -2.54 -1.35
CA SER A 27 -8.59 -3.71 -1.88
C SER A 27 -8.19 -4.99 -1.15
N ASN A 28 -8.96 -6.06 -1.31
CA ASN A 28 -8.60 -7.37 -0.74
C ASN A 28 -7.31 -7.94 -1.36
N GLN A 29 -7.03 -7.65 -2.63
CA GLN A 29 -5.80 -8.09 -3.30
C GLN A 29 -4.56 -7.40 -2.70
N LEU A 30 -4.63 -6.07 -2.50
CA LEU A 30 -3.57 -5.32 -1.84
C LEU A 30 -3.37 -5.78 -0.39
N ALA A 31 -4.47 -6.00 0.34
CA ALA A 31 -4.43 -6.49 1.71
C ALA A 31 -3.75 -7.86 1.82
N LYS A 32 -4.06 -8.77 0.89
CA LYS A 32 -3.41 -10.09 0.80
C LYS A 32 -1.92 -9.97 0.53
N LYS A 33 -1.49 -9.14 -0.44
CA LYS A 33 -0.07 -8.94 -0.75
C LYS A 33 0.69 -8.33 0.43
N LEU A 34 0.10 -7.41 1.18
CA LEU A 34 0.73 -6.73 2.31
C LEU A 34 0.57 -7.45 3.66
N GLY A 35 -0.11 -8.60 3.72
CA GLY A 35 -0.36 -9.30 4.98
C GLY A 35 -1.19 -8.51 6.00
N THR A 36 -2.10 -7.65 5.53
CA THR A 36 -2.90 -6.75 6.38
C THR A 36 -4.38 -6.79 5.98
N ARG A 37 -5.19 -5.85 6.49
CA ARG A 37 -6.61 -5.69 6.14
C ARG A 37 -6.82 -4.51 5.22
N ARG A 38 -7.82 -4.60 4.33
CA ARG A 38 -8.23 -3.51 3.44
C ARG A 38 -8.44 -2.18 4.17
N ALA A 39 -9.12 -2.22 5.32
CA ALA A 39 -9.41 -1.03 6.13
C ALA A 39 -8.13 -0.37 6.68
N ASN A 40 -7.08 -1.14 6.94
CA ASN A 40 -5.80 -0.61 7.41
C ASN A 40 -5.08 0.18 6.32
N ILE A 41 -5.19 -0.27 5.06
CA ILE A 41 -4.62 0.44 3.90
C ILE A 41 -5.36 1.77 3.70
N THR A 42 -6.69 1.76 3.71
CA THR A 42 -7.49 2.98 3.61
C THR A 42 -7.15 3.96 4.72
N LYS A 43 -7.11 3.50 5.99
CA LYS A 43 -6.73 4.34 7.13
C LYS A 43 -5.33 4.94 7.00
N PHE A 44 -4.36 4.19 6.48
CA PHE A 44 -3.01 4.69 6.27
C PHE A 44 -3.00 5.88 5.29
N ILE A 45 -3.75 5.76 4.20
CA ILE A 45 -3.90 6.84 3.22
C ILE A 45 -4.59 8.05 3.86
N GLU A 46 -5.60 7.82 4.69
CA GLU A 46 -6.32 8.84 5.46
C GLU A 46 -5.49 9.47 6.59
N GLY A 47 -4.34 8.89 6.96
CA GLY A 47 -3.40 9.47 7.93
C GLY A 47 -3.18 8.68 9.20
N THR A 48 -3.76 7.48 9.34
CA THR A 48 -3.60 6.66 10.56
C THR A 48 -2.88 5.35 10.25
N VAL A 49 -1.75 5.12 10.91
CA VAL A 49 -1.02 3.86 10.84
C VAL A 49 -1.61 2.83 11.80
N SER A 50 -1.87 1.64 11.27
CA SER A 50 -2.21 0.45 12.06
C SER A 50 -0.96 -0.43 12.29
N PRO A 51 -0.98 -1.32 13.30
CA PRO A 51 0.11 -2.29 13.50
C PRO A 51 0.43 -3.13 12.25
N GLY A 52 -0.59 -3.54 11.50
CA GLY A 52 -0.38 -4.32 10.26
C GLY A 52 0.28 -3.51 9.13
N ILE A 53 0.09 -2.19 9.10
CA ILE A 53 0.81 -1.33 8.14
C ILE A 53 2.25 -1.12 8.57
N ALA A 54 2.49 -0.89 9.87
CA ALA A 54 3.83 -0.76 10.40
C ALA A 54 4.67 -2.03 10.16
N ALA A 55 4.07 -3.21 10.36
CA ALA A 55 4.69 -4.49 10.04
C ALA A 55 5.01 -4.63 8.54
N ALA A 56 4.10 -4.20 7.65
CA ALA A 56 4.34 -4.24 6.20
C ALA A 56 5.44 -3.26 5.74
N ILE A 57 5.62 -2.13 6.45
CA ILE A 57 6.73 -1.19 6.22
C ILE A 57 8.04 -1.74 6.81
N GLY A 58 7.97 -2.57 7.86
CA GLY A 58 9.12 -3.16 8.53
C GLY A 58 9.72 -2.29 9.64
N THR A 59 8.90 -1.46 10.29
CA THR A 59 9.34 -0.60 11.40
C THR A 59 8.24 -0.46 12.47
N SER A 60 8.51 0.31 13.53
CA SER A 60 7.54 0.58 14.59
C SER A 60 6.35 1.42 14.08
N ARG A 61 5.25 1.39 14.83
CA ARG A 61 4.05 2.16 14.50
C ARG A 61 4.34 3.66 14.58
N GLU A 62 5.13 4.08 15.56
CA GLU A 62 5.50 5.47 15.82
C GLU A 62 6.32 6.04 14.65
N HIS A 63 7.36 5.33 14.20
CA HIS A 63 8.16 5.77 13.05
C HIS A 63 7.37 5.72 11.74
N SER A 64 6.51 4.72 11.58
CA SER A 64 5.61 4.64 10.42
C SER A 64 4.61 5.81 10.40
N GLN A 65 4.11 6.22 11.57
CA GLN A 65 3.19 7.35 11.70
C GLN A 65 3.91 8.66 11.38
N GLU A 66 5.12 8.86 11.92
CA GLU A 66 5.95 10.02 11.58
C GLU A 66 6.20 10.10 10.06
N LEU A 67 6.56 8.97 9.43
CA LEU A 67 6.72 8.88 7.99
C LEU A 67 5.42 9.27 7.26
N ARG A 68 4.28 8.70 7.67
CA ARG A 68 2.97 9.06 7.08
C ARG A 68 2.71 10.55 7.18
N ASP A 69 2.95 11.14 8.33
CA ASP A 69 2.65 12.56 8.56
C ASP A 69 3.50 13.46 7.64
N LYS A 70 4.76 13.08 7.39
CA LYS A 70 5.66 13.81 6.49
C LYS A 70 5.31 13.66 5.00
N ILE A 71 4.92 12.47 4.55
CA ILE A 71 4.73 12.19 3.12
C ILE A 71 3.30 12.48 2.60
N GLY A 72 2.35 12.66 3.51
CA GLY A 72 0.96 12.93 3.14
C GLY A 72 0.25 11.75 2.46
N ARG A 73 -0.92 12.04 1.88
CA ARG A 73 -1.78 11.05 1.19
C ARG A 73 -1.08 10.44 -0.02
N GLU A 74 -0.50 11.27 -0.88
CA GLU A 74 0.11 10.83 -2.14
C GLU A 74 1.35 9.96 -1.89
N GLY A 75 2.17 10.32 -0.91
CA GLY A 75 3.30 9.49 -0.49
C GLY A 75 2.85 8.17 0.10
N ALA A 76 1.77 8.15 0.89
CA ALA A 76 1.21 6.91 1.42
C ALA A 76 0.74 5.96 0.30
N ILE A 77 0.09 6.49 -0.74
CA ILE A 77 -0.28 5.73 -1.94
C ILE A 77 0.97 5.17 -2.62
N GLY A 78 2.00 6.01 -2.80
CA GLY A 78 3.28 5.61 -3.37
C GLY A 78 3.96 4.46 -2.60
N ILE A 79 3.98 4.53 -1.27
CA ILE A 79 4.51 3.46 -0.40
C ILE A 79 3.73 2.16 -0.60
N ILE A 80 2.40 2.20 -0.58
CA ILE A 80 1.58 1.00 -0.78
C ILE A 80 1.90 0.34 -2.12
N ILE A 81 1.98 1.13 -3.21
CA ILE A 81 2.35 0.63 -4.55
C ILE A 81 3.76 0.06 -4.55
N GLY A 82 4.73 0.77 -3.95
CA GLY A 82 6.12 0.34 -3.87
C GLY A 82 6.27 -0.99 -3.14
N LEU A 83 5.63 -1.14 -1.99
CA LEU A 83 5.64 -2.37 -1.19
C LEU A 83 5.10 -3.56 -1.98
N VAL A 84 3.92 -3.44 -2.60
CA VAL A 84 3.35 -4.57 -3.37
C VAL A 84 4.16 -4.90 -4.63
N CYS A 85 4.80 -3.92 -5.26
CA CYS A 85 5.70 -4.16 -6.39
C CYS A 85 7.02 -4.82 -5.98
N GLY A 86 7.51 -4.52 -4.77
CA GLY A 86 8.69 -5.18 -4.20
C GLY A 86 8.40 -6.63 -3.82
N LEU A 87 7.23 -6.89 -3.22
CA LEU A 87 6.80 -8.23 -2.83
C LEU A 87 6.44 -9.14 -4.02
N GLY A 88 5.98 -8.57 -5.13
CA GLY A 88 5.69 -9.33 -6.36
C GLY A 88 6.93 -9.87 -7.09
N SER A 89 8.14 -9.62 -6.57
CA SER A 89 9.40 -10.09 -7.16
C SER A 89 9.99 -11.33 -6.45
N LEU A 90 9.27 -11.93 -5.49
CA LEU A 90 9.73 -13.07 -4.68
C LEU A 90 9.07 -14.41 -5.05
N GLU A 91 8.44 -14.51 -6.22
CA GLU A 91 8.02 -15.79 -6.78
C GLU A 91 9.12 -16.24 -7.75
N ASP A 92 10.06 -17.05 -7.24
CA ASP A 92 11.03 -17.85 -8.01
C ASP A 92 10.31 -18.86 -8.92
#